data_AF-A0A4Y2VPG1-F1
#
_entry.id   AF-A0A4Y2VPG1-F1
#
_cell.length_a   1.000
_cell.length_b   1.000
_cell.length_c   1.000
_cell.angle_alpha   90.00
_cell.angle_beta   90.00
_cell.angle_gamma   90.00
#
_symmetry.space_group_name_H-M   'P 1'
#
loop_
_entity.id
_entity.type
_entity.pdbx_description
1 polymer ?
#
loop_
_entity_poly.entity_id
_entity_poly.type
_entity_poly.pdbx_seq_one_letter_code
_entity_poly.pdbx_strand_id
1 'polypeptide(L)'
;MTPDQSHIEKRLTCANRVLRRYASVTNPLDALKDVVTFILKCYTPVWFKIKNTKHFMDGPIHVHKVIVASRYLPDNQKQVVFTVIEMNSFFANPENLLMVVVFDERRHVRELGPRRVLKARQSVLSFKNIRNLITRALNFEASDDTKITDWSTTKLSSPPLLQKVIKEVINSFIKSGDTPDLDIKKFLYLTQSVEQCMKLLSEALLKVCGPQS
;
A
#
# COMPACT_ATOMS: atom_id res chain seq x y z
N MET A 1 -16.72 15.19 7.51
CA MET A 1 -15.60 15.09 8.46
C MET A 1 -14.32 15.25 7.66
N THR A 2 -13.89 16.51 7.49
CA THR A 2 -12.65 16.84 6.79
C THR A 2 -11.47 16.28 7.58
N PRO A 3 -10.46 15.67 6.93
CA PRO A 3 -9.22 15.35 7.62
C PRO A 3 -8.65 16.65 8.19
N ASP A 4 -8.35 16.66 9.48
CA ASP A 4 -7.80 17.82 10.17
C ASP A 4 -6.52 18.29 9.46
N GLN A 5 -6.61 19.44 8.77
CA GLN A 5 -5.51 20.07 8.03
C GLN A 5 -4.28 20.28 8.93
N SER A 6 -4.49 20.43 10.25
CA SER A 6 -3.42 20.66 11.24
C SER A 6 -2.40 19.52 11.30
N HIS A 7 -2.83 18.27 11.07
CA HIS A 7 -1.95 17.10 11.13
C HIS A 7 -1.13 16.92 9.85
N ILE A 8 -1.67 17.35 8.70
CA ILE A 8 -0.99 17.28 7.40
C ILE A 8 0.12 18.34 7.34
N GLU A 9 -0.12 19.55 7.86
CA GLU A 9 0.86 20.64 7.94
C GLU A 9 2.04 20.31 8.86
N LYS A 10 1.79 19.59 9.97
CA LYS A 10 2.83 19.10 10.91
C LYS A 10 3.77 18.02 10.32
N ARG A 11 3.38 17.36 9.22
CA ARG A 11 4.14 16.24 8.63
C ARG A 11 5.17 16.68 7.60
N LEU A 12 4.78 17.58 6.69
CA LEU A 12 5.70 18.30 5.80
C LEU A 12 6.79 19.00 6.60
N THR A 13 6.48 19.46 7.81
CA THR A 13 7.44 20.13 8.67
C THR A 13 8.60 19.24 9.11
N CYS A 14 8.44 17.92 9.30
CA CYS A 14 9.57 17.05 9.69
C CYS A 14 10.57 16.85 8.54
N ALA A 15 10.10 16.39 7.37
CA ALA A 15 10.95 16.24 6.18
C ALA A 15 11.58 17.59 5.78
N ASN A 16 10.80 18.67 5.77
CA ASN A 16 11.32 20.02 5.47
C ASN A 16 12.30 20.54 6.54
N ARG A 17 12.21 20.09 7.80
CA ARG A 17 13.22 20.42 8.84
C ARG A 17 14.51 19.67 8.58
N VAL A 18 14.45 18.38 8.23
CA VAL A 18 15.65 17.58 7.88
C VAL A 18 16.34 18.15 6.64
N LEU A 19 15.58 18.45 5.58
CA LEU A 19 16.13 19.06 4.36
C LEU A 19 16.77 20.43 4.63
N ARG A 20 16.12 21.28 5.44
CA ARG A 20 16.71 22.57 5.85
C ARG A 20 17.98 22.38 6.68
N ARG A 21 17.99 21.43 7.62
CA ARG A 21 19.18 21.10 8.42
C ARG A 21 20.33 20.63 7.53
N TYR A 22 20.05 19.81 6.52
CA TYR A 22 21.05 19.38 5.56
C TYR A 22 21.64 20.57 4.78
N ALA A 23 20.79 21.48 4.29
CA ALA A 23 21.23 22.65 3.54
C ALA A 23 22.03 23.65 4.39
N SER A 24 21.84 23.68 5.71
CA SER A 24 22.53 24.59 6.62
C SER A 24 23.86 24.05 7.16
N VAL A 25 24.25 22.82 6.83
CA VAL A 25 25.48 22.18 7.33
C VAL A 25 26.47 22.02 6.17
N THR A 26 27.69 22.55 6.34
CA THR A 26 28.74 22.49 5.32
C THR A 26 29.30 21.08 5.12
N ASN A 27 29.42 20.28 6.19
CA ASN A 27 29.89 18.89 6.17
C ASN A 27 28.91 17.96 6.89
N PRO A 28 27.82 17.52 6.21
CA PRO A 28 26.80 16.68 6.83
C PRO A 28 27.34 15.27 7.11
N LEU A 29 26.96 14.71 8.27
CA LEU A 29 27.22 13.31 8.63
C LEU A 29 26.56 12.37 7.61
N ASP A 30 27.17 11.21 7.35
CA ASP A 30 26.65 10.24 6.36
C ASP A 30 25.24 9.77 6.70
N ALA A 31 24.96 9.58 7.99
CA ALA A 31 23.61 9.44 8.55
C ALA A 31 22.57 10.44 8.00
N LEU A 32 22.94 11.73 7.95
CA LEU A 32 22.05 12.78 7.48
C LEU A 32 21.90 12.72 5.95
N LYS A 33 22.97 12.37 5.23
CA LYS A 33 22.92 12.13 3.78
C LYS A 33 21.99 10.96 3.44
N ASP A 34 22.03 9.88 4.21
CA ASP A 34 21.19 8.70 4.02
C ASP A 34 19.71 9.05 4.19
N VAL A 35 19.38 9.77 5.26
CA VAL A 35 17.99 10.21 5.51
C VAL A 35 17.51 11.16 4.41
N VAL A 36 18.33 12.12 3.98
CA VAL A 36 17.96 13.03 2.88
C VAL A 36 17.77 12.27 1.58
N THR A 37 18.66 11.31 1.28
CA THR A 37 18.54 10.43 0.13
C THR A 37 17.24 9.65 0.18
N PHE A 38 16.85 9.14 1.35
CA PHE A 38 15.57 8.49 1.55
C PHE A 38 14.37 9.41 1.35
N ILE A 39 14.43 10.64 1.86
CA ILE A 39 13.37 11.62 1.63
C ILE A 39 13.18 11.86 0.13
N LEU A 40 14.28 12.05 -0.60
CA LEU A 40 14.24 12.38 -2.03
C LEU A 40 13.86 11.19 -2.91
N LYS A 41 14.36 9.98 -2.61
CA LYS A 41 14.14 8.78 -3.44
C LYS A 41 12.86 8.02 -3.08
N CYS A 42 12.46 7.99 -1.80
CA CYS A 42 11.29 7.24 -1.35
C CYS A 42 10.13 8.15 -0.98
N TYR A 43 10.33 9.04 -0.01
CA TYR A 43 9.24 9.77 0.62
C TYR A 43 8.53 10.69 -0.36
N THR A 44 9.26 11.59 -1.01
CA THR A 44 8.68 12.64 -1.86
C THR A 44 7.97 12.07 -3.09
N PRO A 45 8.55 11.14 -3.88
CA PRO A 45 7.89 10.60 -5.06
C PRO A 45 6.62 9.83 -4.71
N VAL A 46 6.66 9.04 -3.63
CA VAL A 46 5.49 8.27 -3.18
C VAL A 46 4.41 9.20 -2.61
N TRP A 47 4.78 10.15 -1.75
CA TRP A 47 3.85 11.13 -1.20
C TRP A 47 3.15 11.92 -2.30
N PHE A 48 3.89 12.38 -3.31
CA PHE A 48 3.31 13.10 -4.44
C PHE A 48 2.34 12.23 -5.24
N LYS A 49 2.71 10.96 -5.49
CA LYS A 49 1.80 10.01 -6.14
C LYS A 49 0.51 9.84 -5.35
N ILE A 50 0.60 9.61 -4.05
CA ILE A 50 -0.55 9.46 -3.14
C ILE A 50 -1.45 10.69 -3.20
N LYS A 51 -0.90 11.91 -3.21
CA LYS A 51 -1.69 13.15 -3.27
C LYS A 51 -2.43 13.34 -4.59
N ASN A 52 -1.87 12.82 -5.69
CA ASN A 52 -2.45 12.95 -7.02
C ASN A 52 -3.49 11.86 -7.36
N THR A 53 -3.67 10.88 -6.47
CA THR A 53 -4.57 9.75 -6.65
C THR A 53 -5.56 9.71 -5.50
N LYS A 54 -6.85 9.57 -5.80
CA LYS A 54 -7.89 9.60 -4.77
C LYS A 54 -8.75 8.34 -4.74
N HIS A 55 -8.55 7.39 -5.66
CA HIS A 55 -9.41 6.21 -5.76
C HIS A 55 -8.97 5.13 -4.80
N PHE A 56 -9.92 4.51 -4.09
CA PHE A 56 -9.65 3.42 -3.13
C PHE A 56 -8.70 2.34 -3.69
N MET A 57 -8.82 2.05 -4.98
CA MET A 57 -8.01 1.06 -5.71
C MET A 57 -6.52 1.42 -5.79
N ASP A 58 -6.16 2.68 -5.63
CA ASP A 58 -4.78 3.13 -5.69
C ASP A 58 -3.99 2.77 -4.42
N GLY A 59 -4.68 2.44 -3.31
CA GLY A 59 -4.04 2.08 -2.04
C GLY A 59 -2.98 0.97 -2.17
N PRO A 60 -3.34 -0.21 -2.69
CA PRO A 60 -2.39 -1.28 -3.03
C PRO A 60 -1.21 -0.84 -3.91
N ILE A 61 -1.48 -0.04 -4.93
CA ILE A 61 -0.47 0.49 -5.87
C ILE A 61 0.53 1.36 -5.09
N HIS A 62 0.05 2.17 -4.14
CA HIS A 62 0.95 2.94 -3.29
C HIS A 62 1.83 2.06 -2.41
N VAL A 63 1.29 0.99 -1.83
CA VAL A 63 2.10 0.06 -1.04
C VAL A 63 3.21 -0.55 -1.91
N HIS A 64 2.88 -0.99 -3.14
CA HIS A 64 3.89 -1.47 -4.10
C HIS A 64 4.98 -0.44 -4.36
N LYS A 65 4.59 0.81 -4.59
CA LYS A 65 5.54 1.91 -4.85
C LYS A 65 6.45 2.18 -3.66
N VAL A 66 5.95 2.09 -2.43
CA VAL A 66 6.78 2.21 -1.22
C VAL A 66 7.81 1.08 -1.17
N ILE A 67 7.36 -0.16 -1.41
CA ILE A 67 8.23 -1.34 -1.44
C ILE A 67 9.34 -1.14 -2.47
N VAL A 68 8.99 -0.86 -3.73
CA VAL A 68 9.94 -0.66 -4.84
C VAL A 68 10.91 0.46 -4.54
N ALA A 69 10.42 1.62 -4.08
CA ALA A 69 11.27 2.75 -3.76
C ALA A 69 12.26 2.43 -2.64
N SER A 70 11.90 1.56 -1.70
CA SER A 70 12.74 1.20 -0.56
C SER A 70 13.77 0.09 -0.86
N ARG A 71 13.74 -0.54 -2.04
CA ARG A 71 14.65 -1.66 -2.38
C ARG A 71 16.11 -1.30 -2.50
N TYR A 72 16.45 -0.03 -2.74
CA TYR A 72 17.86 0.39 -2.83
C TYR A 72 18.56 0.44 -1.47
N LEU A 73 17.81 0.43 -0.37
CA LEU A 73 18.37 0.56 0.97
C LEU A 73 19.30 -0.62 1.30
N PRO A 74 20.33 -0.41 2.14
CA PRO A 74 21.13 -1.50 2.68
C PRO A 74 20.29 -2.40 3.60
N ASP A 75 20.72 -3.65 3.79
CA ASP A 75 19.89 -4.69 4.44
C ASP A 75 19.49 -4.35 5.89
N ASN A 76 20.38 -3.71 6.64
CA ASN A 76 20.09 -3.22 8.00
C ASN A 76 18.93 -2.20 8.03
N GLN A 77 18.86 -1.31 7.03
CA GLN A 77 17.79 -0.33 6.89
C GLN A 77 16.53 -0.97 6.30
N LYS A 78 16.67 -1.88 5.32
CA LYS A 78 15.55 -2.65 4.76
C LYS A 78 14.78 -3.40 5.82
N GLN A 79 15.44 -4.07 6.76
CA GLN A 79 14.76 -4.84 7.80
C GLN A 79 13.79 -3.96 8.60
N VAL A 80 14.24 -2.78 9.02
CA VAL A 80 13.41 -1.81 9.75
C VAL A 80 12.29 -1.26 8.87
N VAL A 81 12.62 -0.87 7.64
CA VAL A 81 11.69 -0.27 6.68
C VAL A 81 10.58 -1.25 6.30
N PHE A 82 10.94 -2.48 5.93
CA PHE A 82 9.99 -3.53 5.53
C PHE A 82 9.09 -3.95 6.69
N THR A 83 9.62 -4.02 7.91
CA THR A 83 8.81 -4.24 9.11
C THR A 83 7.75 -3.15 9.28
N VAL A 84 8.14 -1.88 9.11
CA VAL A 84 7.18 -0.76 9.21
C VAL A 84 6.13 -0.81 8.11
N ILE A 85 6.52 -1.15 6.88
CA ILE A 85 5.58 -1.35 5.76
C ILE A 85 4.59 -2.44 6.14
N GLU A 86 5.05 -3.62 6.52
CA GLU A 86 4.19 -4.74 6.91
C GLU A 86 3.17 -4.37 7.97
N MET A 87 3.62 -3.75 9.07
CA MET A 87 2.77 -3.35 10.19
C MET A 87 1.72 -2.30 9.82
N ASN A 88 1.92 -1.54 8.75
CA ASN A 88 1.06 -0.43 8.35
C ASN A 88 0.39 -0.63 6.99
N SER A 89 0.51 -1.81 6.39
CA SER A 89 0.01 -2.11 5.05
C SER A 89 -1.45 -2.58 5.04
N PHE A 90 -2.36 -1.79 5.61
CA PHE A 90 -3.80 -2.06 5.52
C PHE A 90 -4.26 -2.30 4.07
N PHE A 91 -3.71 -1.54 3.12
CA PHE A 91 -4.03 -1.68 1.71
C PHE A 91 -3.41 -2.92 1.05
N ALA A 92 -2.43 -3.57 1.68
CA ALA A 92 -1.92 -4.86 1.21
C ALA A 92 -2.71 -6.06 1.74
N ASN A 93 -3.85 -5.82 2.42
CA ASN A 93 -4.75 -6.91 2.77
C ASN A 93 -5.24 -7.62 1.50
N PRO A 94 -5.37 -8.96 1.50
CA PRO A 94 -5.74 -9.69 0.28
C PRO A 94 -7.09 -9.29 -0.29
N GLU A 95 -8.03 -8.84 0.54
CA GLU A 95 -9.30 -8.30 0.06
C GLU A 95 -9.10 -7.03 -0.77
N ASN A 96 -8.23 -6.13 -0.31
CA ASN A 96 -7.89 -4.87 -0.99
C ASN A 96 -7.04 -5.14 -2.24
N LEU A 97 -6.06 -6.04 -2.16
CA LEU A 97 -5.29 -6.50 -3.32
C LEU A 97 -6.18 -7.19 -4.35
N LEU A 98 -7.21 -7.93 -3.92
CA LEU A 98 -8.12 -8.60 -4.84
C LEU A 98 -8.94 -7.59 -5.63
N MET A 99 -9.27 -6.44 -5.03
CA MET A 99 -9.91 -5.35 -5.75
C MET A 99 -9.05 -4.83 -6.90
N VAL A 100 -7.72 -4.72 -6.74
CA VAL A 100 -6.83 -4.39 -7.85
C VAL A 100 -6.94 -5.42 -8.95
N VAL A 101 -6.83 -6.71 -8.62
CA VAL A 101 -6.88 -7.79 -9.61
C VAL A 101 -8.21 -7.79 -10.36
N VAL A 102 -9.33 -7.52 -9.69
CA VAL A 102 -10.67 -7.49 -10.32
C VAL A 102 -10.82 -6.34 -11.32
N PHE A 103 -10.12 -5.22 -11.11
CA PHE A 103 -10.24 -4.02 -11.93
C PHE A 103 -8.97 -3.72 -12.74
N ASP A 104 -8.02 -4.66 -12.79
CA ASP A 104 -6.76 -4.51 -13.52
C ASP A 104 -7.05 -4.31 -15.01
N GLU A 105 -6.27 -3.44 -15.66
CA GLU A 105 -6.41 -3.15 -17.09
C GLU A 105 -5.98 -4.34 -17.96
N ARG A 106 -5.06 -5.17 -17.46
CA ARG A 106 -4.56 -6.36 -18.14
C ARG A 106 -5.60 -7.47 -18.07
N ARG A 107 -6.18 -7.83 -19.22
CA ARG A 107 -7.24 -8.85 -19.34
C ARG A 107 -6.91 -10.17 -18.63
N HIS A 108 -5.71 -10.70 -18.82
CA HIS A 108 -5.30 -11.97 -18.23
C HIS A 108 -5.24 -11.94 -16.68
N VAL A 109 -4.91 -10.79 -16.09
CA VAL A 109 -4.98 -10.58 -14.63
C VAL A 109 -6.43 -10.42 -14.19
N ARG A 110 -7.17 -9.59 -14.94
CA ARG A 110 -8.57 -9.28 -14.66
C ARG A 110 -9.46 -10.50 -14.64
N GLU A 111 -9.25 -11.49 -15.51
CA GLU A 111 -10.02 -12.74 -15.51
C GLU A 111 -9.82 -13.57 -14.23
N LEU A 112 -8.67 -13.43 -13.54
CA LEU A 112 -8.37 -14.15 -12.31
C LEU A 112 -9.10 -13.56 -11.09
N GLY A 113 -9.33 -12.26 -11.06
CA GLY A 113 -9.93 -11.55 -9.92
C GLY A 113 -11.35 -12.05 -9.58
N PRO A 114 -12.32 -11.94 -10.51
CA PRO A 114 -13.68 -12.45 -10.35
C PRO A 114 -13.73 -13.93 -9.96
N ARG A 115 -12.87 -14.78 -10.55
CA ARG A 115 -12.78 -16.21 -10.21
C ARG A 115 -12.37 -16.42 -8.76
N ARG A 116 -11.36 -15.66 -8.29
CA ARG A 116 -10.92 -15.66 -6.89
C ARG A 116 -12.00 -15.15 -5.94
N VAL A 117 -12.79 -14.14 -6.33
CA VAL A 117 -13.95 -13.66 -5.55
C VAL A 117 -14.98 -14.78 -5.36
N LEU A 118 -15.35 -15.50 -6.43
CA LEU A 118 -16.29 -16.62 -6.35
C LEU A 118 -15.79 -17.73 -5.43
N LYS A 119 -14.50 -18.11 -5.57
CA LYS A 119 -13.87 -19.10 -4.68
C LYS A 119 -13.89 -18.65 -3.22
N ALA A 120 -13.58 -17.37 -2.95
CA ALA A 120 -13.57 -16.82 -1.61
C ALA A 120 -14.97 -16.79 -0.96
N ARG A 121 -16.04 -16.57 -1.74
CA ARG A 121 -17.42 -16.65 -1.25
C ARG A 121 -17.81 -18.06 -0.83
N GLN A 122 -17.38 -19.07 -1.57
CA GLN A 122 -17.63 -20.48 -1.23
C GLN A 122 -16.95 -20.87 0.08
N SER A 123 -15.74 -20.35 0.35
CA SER A 123 -15.06 -20.60 1.63
C SER A 123 -15.67 -19.88 2.84
N VAL A 124 -16.42 -18.78 2.63
CA VAL A 124 -17.08 -18.05 3.74
C VAL A 124 -18.35 -18.76 4.20
N LEU A 125 -19.02 -19.51 3.33
CA LEU A 125 -20.17 -20.34 3.70
C LEU A 125 -19.83 -21.44 4.72
N SER A 126 -18.54 -21.72 4.97
CA SER A 126 -18.10 -22.72 5.95
C SER A 126 -17.53 -22.15 7.26
N PHE A 127 -17.44 -20.82 7.46
CA PHE A 127 -16.81 -20.23 8.66
C PHE A 127 -17.60 -19.04 9.25
N LYS A 128 -18.10 -19.20 10.48
CA LYS A 128 -18.74 -18.16 11.32
C LYS A 128 -17.72 -17.20 11.99
N ASN A 129 -16.59 -16.90 11.37
CA ASN A 129 -15.53 -16.15 12.06
C ASN A 129 -15.45 -14.67 11.65
N ILE A 130 -15.18 -13.83 12.66
CA ILE A 130 -14.79 -12.42 12.50
C ILE A 130 -13.57 -12.37 11.55
N ARG A 131 -13.58 -11.41 10.61
CA ARG A 131 -12.46 -11.22 9.67
C ARG A 131 -11.26 -10.67 10.44
N ASN A 132 -10.26 -11.51 10.69
CA ASN A 132 -9.01 -11.05 11.29
C ASN A 132 -8.23 -10.20 10.29
N LEU A 133 -7.88 -8.98 10.70
CA LEU A 133 -6.89 -8.16 10.02
C LEU A 133 -5.51 -8.78 10.27
N ILE A 134 -5.12 -9.75 9.46
CA ILE A 134 -3.82 -10.40 9.59
C ILE A 134 -2.78 -9.49 8.94
N THR A 135 -1.80 -9.04 9.72
CA THR A 135 -0.54 -8.49 9.22
C THR A 135 0.21 -9.64 8.53
N ARG A 136 0.41 -9.55 7.21
CA ARG A 136 0.90 -10.67 6.39
C ARG A 136 2.33 -10.43 5.92
N ALA A 137 3.04 -11.55 5.71
CA ALA A 137 4.28 -11.61 4.95
C ALA A 137 4.07 -11.00 3.56
N LEU A 138 4.58 -9.79 3.33
CA LEU A 138 4.53 -9.13 2.03
C LEU A 138 5.69 -9.62 1.17
N ASN A 139 5.42 -9.82 -0.12
CA ASN A 139 6.48 -10.07 -1.08
C ASN A 139 7.19 -8.74 -1.43
N PHE A 140 8.28 -8.45 -0.71
CA PHE A 140 9.07 -7.26 -0.96
C PHE A 140 9.78 -7.26 -2.31
N GLU A 141 9.87 -8.40 -3.00
CA GLU A 141 10.43 -8.56 -4.35
C GLU A 141 9.36 -8.54 -5.46
N ALA A 142 8.10 -8.21 -5.13
CA ALA A 142 7.00 -8.19 -6.10
C ALA A 142 7.28 -7.29 -7.32
N SER A 143 7.17 -7.85 -8.53
CA SER A 143 7.37 -7.07 -9.77
C SER A 143 6.24 -6.07 -10.02
N ASP A 144 5.03 -6.38 -9.57
CA ASP A 144 3.85 -5.52 -9.65
C ASP A 144 2.99 -5.65 -8.38
N ASP A 145 2.03 -4.75 -8.25
CA ASP A 145 1.11 -4.63 -7.12
C ASP A 145 0.20 -5.86 -6.93
N THR A 146 -0.02 -6.64 -7.99
CA THR A 146 -0.79 -7.89 -7.91
C THR A 146 0.01 -9.03 -7.31
N LYS A 147 1.34 -8.93 -7.26
CA LYS A 147 2.25 -9.95 -6.71
C LYS A 147 2.76 -9.64 -5.30
N ILE A 148 2.25 -8.60 -4.65
CA ILE A 148 2.57 -8.26 -3.25
C ILE A 148 2.22 -9.41 -2.30
N THR A 149 1.22 -10.21 -2.63
CA THR A 149 0.79 -11.36 -1.83
C THR A 149 0.88 -12.64 -2.64
N ASP A 150 1.31 -13.71 -1.99
CA ASP A 150 1.22 -15.05 -2.55
C ASP A 150 -0.23 -15.56 -2.46
N TRP A 151 -0.91 -15.55 -3.61
CA TRP A 151 -2.30 -15.99 -3.74
C TRP A 151 -2.51 -17.49 -3.52
N SER A 152 -1.45 -18.31 -3.51
CA SER A 152 -1.56 -19.76 -3.32
C SER A 152 -1.70 -20.15 -1.85
N THR A 153 -0.96 -19.48 -0.96
CA THR A 153 -0.94 -19.71 0.49
C THR A 153 -1.91 -18.80 1.25
N THR A 154 -2.30 -17.69 0.65
CA THR A 154 -3.13 -16.67 1.28
C THR A 154 -4.58 -17.10 1.41
N LYS A 155 -5.06 -17.21 2.66
CA LYS A 155 -6.50 -17.33 2.93
C LYS A 155 -7.24 -16.08 2.44
N LEU A 156 -8.13 -16.28 1.47
CA LEU A 156 -8.89 -15.22 0.81
C LEU A 156 -10.33 -15.17 1.34
N SER A 157 -10.84 -13.96 1.51
CA SER A 157 -12.24 -13.67 1.82
C SER A 157 -12.82 -12.74 0.76
N SER A 158 -14.14 -12.78 0.56
CA SER A 158 -14.79 -11.91 -0.43
C SER A 158 -14.69 -10.44 0.01
N PRO A 159 -14.20 -9.52 -0.84
CA PRO A 159 -14.13 -8.11 -0.51
C PRO A 159 -15.51 -7.55 -0.14
N PRO A 160 -15.63 -6.73 0.92
CA PRO A 160 -16.91 -6.15 1.34
C PRO A 160 -17.57 -5.33 0.22
N LEU A 161 -16.75 -4.60 -0.55
CA LEU A 161 -17.21 -3.79 -1.68
C LEU A 161 -17.88 -4.61 -2.78
N LEU A 162 -17.52 -5.89 -2.91
CA LEU A 162 -18.14 -6.80 -3.87
C LEU A 162 -19.24 -7.63 -3.25
N GLN A 163 -19.52 -7.56 -1.94
CA GLN A 163 -20.44 -8.49 -1.26
C GLN A 163 -21.86 -8.47 -1.84
N LYS A 164 -22.35 -7.30 -2.27
CA LYS A 164 -23.68 -7.13 -2.87
C LYS A 164 -23.77 -7.51 -4.35
N VAL A 165 -22.63 -7.71 -5.03
CA VAL A 165 -22.61 -8.09 -6.44
C VAL A 165 -23.00 -9.55 -6.57
N ILE A 166 -24.07 -9.87 -7.29
CA ILE A 166 -24.55 -11.25 -7.45
C ILE A 166 -23.61 -12.10 -8.30
N LYS A 167 -23.70 -13.43 -8.17
CA LYS A 167 -22.80 -14.38 -8.84
C LYS A 167 -22.92 -14.29 -10.36
N GLU A 168 -24.11 -14.03 -10.87
CA GLU A 168 -24.44 -13.92 -12.29
C GLU A 168 -23.70 -12.75 -12.94
N VAL A 169 -23.64 -11.60 -12.25
CA VAL A 169 -22.88 -10.41 -12.68
C VAL A 169 -21.38 -10.67 -12.67
N ILE A 170 -20.87 -11.40 -11.67
CA ILE A 170 -19.45 -11.79 -11.65
C ILE A 170 -19.13 -12.76 -12.80
N ASN A 171 -20.04 -13.70 -13.08
CA ASN A 171 -19.90 -14.64 -14.19
C ASN A 171 -19.96 -13.95 -15.55
N SER A 172 -20.76 -12.89 -15.72
CA SER A 172 -20.79 -12.12 -16.98
C SER A 172 -19.44 -11.45 -17.23
N PHE A 173 -18.80 -10.87 -16.21
CA PHE A 173 -17.45 -10.31 -16.34
C PHE A 173 -16.39 -11.35 -16.71
N ILE A 174 -16.50 -12.58 -16.17
CA ILE A 174 -15.58 -13.68 -16.55
C ILE A 174 -15.77 -14.08 -18.01
N LYS A 175 -17.02 -14.06 -18.51
CA LYS A 175 -17.34 -14.44 -19.89
C LYS A 175 -16.94 -13.35 -20.89
N SER A 176 -17.24 -12.09 -20.60
CA SER A 176 -16.93 -10.99 -21.51
C SER A 176 -15.44 -10.61 -21.48
N GLY A 177 -14.79 -10.75 -20.32
CA GLY A 177 -13.43 -10.28 -20.11
C GLY A 177 -13.32 -8.76 -20.00
N ASP A 178 -14.45 -8.05 -19.99
CA ASP A 178 -14.50 -6.60 -19.89
C ASP A 178 -14.18 -6.13 -18.47
N THR A 179 -13.94 -4.82 -18.34
CA THR A 179 -13.79 -4.22 -17.02
C THR A 179 -15.15 -4.24 -16.31
N PRO A 180 -15.24 -4.72 -15.06
CA PRO A 180 -16.48 -4.65 -14.31
C PRO A 180 -16.99 -3.21 -14.25
N ASP A 181 -18.18 -2.99 -14.82
CA ASP A 181 -18.89 -1.72 -14.70
C ASP A 181 -19.56 -1.68 -13.33
N LEU A 182 -18.74 -1.38 -12.33
CA LEU A 182 -19.16 -1.26 -10.95
C LEU A 182 -18.83 0.16 -10.50
N ASP A 183 -19.81 0.82 -9.88
CA ASP A 183 -19.68 2.18 -9.32
C ASP A 183 -18.65 2.29 -8.18
N ILE A 184 -17.95 1.20 -7.89
CA ILE A 184 -16.88 1.10 -6.89
C ILE A 184 -15.71 2.04 -7.22
N LYS A 185 -15.46 2.34 -8.51
CA LYS A 185 -14.43 3.31 -8.91
C LYS A 185 -14.67 4.73 -8.37
N LYS A 186 -15.91 5.06 -7.97
CA LYS A 186 -16.28 6.36 -7.40
C LYS A 186 -15.91 6.50 -5.92
N PHE A 187 -15.55 5.42 -5.23
CA PHE A 187 -15.12 5.52 -3.83
C PHE A 187 -13.77 6.22 -3.74
N LEU A 188 -13.84 7.48 -3.31
CA LEU A 188 -12.67 8.22 -2.86
C LEU A 188 -12.26 7.70 -1.48
N TYR A 189 -10.96 7.64 -1.22
CA TYR A 189 -10.47 7.28 0.10
C TYR A 189 -9.51 8.33 0.65
N LEU A 190 -9.45 8.38 1.97
CA LEU A 190 -8.52 9.24 2.66
C LEU A 190 -7.14 8.58 2.72
N THR A 191 -6.14 9.25 2.16
CA THR A 191 -4.74 8.77 2.05
C THR A 191 -4.00 8.68 3.39
N GLN A 192 -4.69 8.92 4.52
CA GLN A 192 -4.13 9.07 5.85
C GLN A 192 -3.32 7.84 6.30
N SER A 193 -3.77 6.62 6.03
CA SER A 193 -3.06 5.39 6.42
C SER A 193 -1.74 5.24 5.68
N VAL A 194 -1.72 5.52 4.37
CA VAL A 194 -0.48 5.45 3.57
C VAL A 194 0.49 6.57 3.97
N GLU A 195 -0.03 7.78 4.21
CA GLU A 195 0.77 8.89 4.74
C GLU A 195 1.33 8.59 6.14
N GLN A 196 0.57 7.89 6.99
CA GLN A 196 1.03 7.45 8.30
C GLN A 196 2.12 6.39 8.18
N CYS A 197 1.98 5.42 7.27
CA CYS A 197 3.03 4.44 6.99
C CYS A 197 4.32 5.14 6.58
N MET A 198 4.26 6.10 5.63
CA MET A 198 5.44 6.85 5.17
C MET A 198 6.08 7.70 6.27
N LYS A 199 5.28 8.21 7.21
CA LYS A 199 5.80 8.91 8.39
C LYS A 199 6.60 7.97 9.28
N LEU A 200 5.97 6.87 9.72
CA LEU A 200 6.62 5.89 10.58
C LEU A 200 7.89 5.34 9.95
N LEU A 201 7.86 5.18 8.63
CA LEU A 201 9.01 4.74 7.83
C LEU A 201 10.18 5.72 7.94
N SER A 202 9.90 7.01 7.78
CA SER A 202 10.91 8.07 7.88
C SER A 202 11.45 8.21 9.31
N GLU A 203 10.58 8.08 10.32
CA GLU A 203 10.97 8.14 11.74
C GLU A 203 11.82 6.93 12.15
N ALA A 204 11.47 5.74 11.69
CA ALA A 204 12.24 4.53 11.96
C ALA A 204 13.63 4.62 11.31
N LEU A 205 13.72 5.12 10.08
CA LEU A 205 15.01 5.32 9.43
C LEU A 205 15.86 6.41 10.11
N LEU A 206 15.24 7.51 10.56
CA LEU A 206 15.92 8.53 11.35
C LEU A 206 16.53 7.97 12.64
N LYS A 207 15.89 6.99 13.29
CA LYS A 207 16.43 6.32 14.48
C LYS A 207 17.61 5.40 14.14
N VAL A 208 17.59 4.75 12.99
CA VAL A 208 18.67 3.86 12.53
C VAL A 208 19.90 4.67 12.09
N CYS A 209 19.67 5.78 11.39
CA CYS A 209 20.76 6.61 10.88
C CYS A 209 21.25 7.64 11.91
N GLY A 210 20.43 8.08 12.87
CA GLY A 210 20.84 9.10 13.85
C GLY A 210 22.03 8.67 14.72
N PRO A 211 22.84 9.62 15.21
CA PRO A 211 23.90 9.28 16.16
C PRO A 211 23.29 8.61 17.39
N GLN A 212 23.87 7.48 17.81
CA GLN A 212 23.56 6.87 19.10
C GLN A 212 24.06 7.84 20.18
N SER A 213 23.13 8.58 20.78
CA SER A 213 23.36 9.31 22.02
C SER A 213 23.53 8.35 23.18
#